data_AF-A0A255REI9-F1
#
_entry.id   AF-A0A255REI9-F1
#
_cell.length_a   1.000
_cell.length_b   1.000
_cell.length_c   1.000
_cell.angle_alpha   90.00
_cell.angle_beta   90.00
_cell.angle_gamma   90.00
#
_symmetry.space_group_name_H-M   'P 1'
#
loop_
_entity.id
_entity.type
_entity.pdbx_description
1 polymer ?
#
loop_
_entity_poly.entity_id
_entity_poly.type
_entity_poly.pdbx_seq_one_letter_code
_entity_poly.pdbx_strand_id
1 'polypeptide(L)' 'MTLDRSLKVRAGAIKTRNVLTRAERIAQLQRQEKFNESEDVLGMPKTRVLKVSLKKKKKVKKAEDEKKKK' A
#
# COMPACT_ATOMS: atom_id res chain seq x y z
N MET A 1 -4.01 11.93 -4.38
CA MET A 1 -4.22 12.42 -5.75
C MET A 1 -3.59 13.79 -5.82
N THR A 2 -2.90 14.13 -6.89
CA THR A 2 -2.61 15.54 -7.18
C THR A 2 -3.93 16.18 -7.62
N LEU A 3 -4.55 16.92 -6.72
CA LEU A 3 -5.71 17.76 -7.01
C LEU A 3 -5.20 19.19 -7.15
N ASP A 4 -5.72 19.91 -8.13
CA ASP A 4 -5.45 21.34 -8.26
C ASP A 4 -6.03 22.09 -7.05
N ARG A 5 -5.36 23.17 -6.63
CA ARG A 5 -5.67 23.88 -5.38
C ARG A 5 -7.03 24.60 -5.43
N SER A 6 -7.59 24.83 -6.62
CA SER A 6 -8.92 25.41 -6.83
C SER A 6 -10.08 24.42 -6.62
N LEU A 7 -9.80 23.10 -6.56
CA LEU A 7 -10.84 22.08 -6.50
C LEU A 7 -11.31 21.82 -5.07
N LYS A 8 -12.63 21.88 -4.84
CA LYS A 8 -13.26 21.55 -3.56
C LYS A 8 -13.27 20.03 -3.33
N VAL A 9 -12.47 19.55 -2.38
CA VAL A 9 -12.35 18.11 -2.07
C VAL A 9 -13.59 17.63 -1.31
N ARG A 10 -14.43 16.81 -1.95
CA ARG A 10 -15.47 16.04 -1.24
C ARG A 10 -14.82 14.81 -0.60
N ALA A 11 -14.74 14.78 0.72
CA ALA A 11 -14.08 13.72 1.53
C ALA A 11 -14.68 12.30 1.38
N GLY A 12 -15.79 12.14 0.65
CA GLY A 12 -16.53 10.87 0.54
C GLY A 12 -15.85 9.76 -0.27
N ALA A 13 -14.69 10.02 -0.87
CA ALA A 13 -13.99 9.01 -1.66
C ALA A 13 -12.50 8.97 -1.30
N ILE A 14 -12.18 8.44 -0.10
CA ILE A 14 -10.83 8.05 0.27
C ILE A 14 -10.44 6.83 -0.59
N LYS A 15 -10.08 7.09 -1.84
CA LYS A 15 -9.60 6.07 -2.77
C LYS A 15 -8.14 5.78 -2.48
N THR A 16 -7.76 4.52 -2.57
CA THR A 16 -6.35 4.12 -2.56
C THR A 16 -5.63 4.77 -3.75
N ARG A 17 -4.40 5.25 -3.52
CA ARG A 17 -3.57 5.82 -4.60
C ARG A 17 -3.08 4.71 -5.53
N ASN A 18 -2.82 5.07 -6.78
CA ASN A 18 -2.31 4.11 -7.78
C ASN A 18 -0.81 3.88 -7.66
N VAL A 19 -0.04 4.91 -7.29
CA VAL A 19 1.44 4.90 -7.23
C VAL A 19 1.88 5.29 -5.82
N LEU A 20 2.96 4.67 -5.36
CA LEU A 20 3.62 4.97 -4.08
C LEU A 20 4.21 6.40 -4.06
N THR A 21 4.36 6.98 -2.87
CA THR A 21 5.08 8.27 -2.72
C THR A 21 6.54 8.12 -3.13
N ARG A 22 7.22 9.23 -3.43
CA ARG A 22 8.64 9.22 -3.80
C ARG A 22 9.51 8.45 -2.79
N ALA A 23 9.32 8.68 -1.50
CA ALA A 23 10.04 7.97 -0.44
C ALA A 23 9.72 6.46 -0.43
N GLU A 24 8.44 6.09 -0.53
CA GLU A 24 8.00 4.70 -0.62
C GLU A 24 8.56 4.00 -1.89
N ARG A 25 8.69 4.74 -3.00
CA ARG A 25 9.26 4.21 -4.25
C ARG A 25 10.75 3.89 -4.10
N ILE A 26 11.52 4.80 -3.51
CA ILE A 26 12.95 4.60 -3.24
C ILE A 26 13.15 3.34 -2.42
N ALA A 27 12.46 3.22 -1.28
CA ALA A 27 12.55 2.06 -0.42
C ALA A 27 12.16 0.75 -1.13
N GLN A 28 11.12 0.78 -1.97
CA GLN A 28 10.67 -0.38 -2.73
C GLN A 28 11.68 -0.80 -3.82
N LEU A 29 12.33 0.17 -4.49
CA LEU A 29 13.30 -0.12 -5.54
C LEU A 29 14.66 -0.53 -4.98
N GLN A 30 15.08 0.02 -3.84
CA GLN A 30 16.24 -0.45 -3.08
C GLN A 30 16.07 -1.91 -2.68
N ARG A 31 14.89 -2.30 -2.20
CA ARG A 31 14.55 -3.72 -1.91
C ARG A 31 14.58 -4.63 -3.14
N GLN A 32 14.46 -4.07 -4.34
CA GLN A 32 14.48 -4.81 -5.60
C GLN A 32 15.83 -4.73 -6.30
N GLU A 33 16.84 -4.09 -5.68
CA GLU A 33 18.18 -3.86 -6.25
C GLU A 33 18.12 -3.11 -7.61
N LYS A 34 17.07 -2.30 -7.80
CA LYS A 34 16.81 -1.49 -9.02
C LYS A 34 17.04 -0.01 -8.82
N PHE A 35 17.58 0.38 -7.67
CA PHE A 35 17.89 1.76 -7.35
C PHE A 35 19.09 1.82 -6.42
N ASN A 36 20.09 2.58 -6.82
CA ASN A 36 21.29 2.88 -6.05
C ASN A 36 21.32 4.36 -5.66
N GLU A 37 22.03 4.72 -4.60
CA GLU A 37 22.10 6.10 -4.11
C GLU A 37 22.79 7.07 -5.09
N SER A 38 23.58 6.53 -6.02
CA SER A 38 24.22 7.29 -7.10
C SER A 38 23.32 7.54 -8.31
N GLU A 39 22.15 6.90 -8.38
CA GLU A 39 21.19 7.09 -9.47
C GLU A 39 20.28 8.30 -9.22
N ASP A 40 19.88 8.96 -10.30
CA ASP A 40 19.04 10.15 -10.20
C ASP A 40 17.65 9.80 -9.62
N VAL A 41 17.20 10.64 -8.69
CA VAL A 41 15.90 10.54 -8.04
C VAL A 41 14.79 11.09 -8.97
N LEU A 42 15.14 11.82 -10.03
CA LEU A 42 14.25 12.24 -11.10
C LEU A 42 14.18 11.13 -12.17
N GLY A 43 12.97 10.85 -12.69
CA GLY A 43 12.78 9.80 -13.69
C GLY A 43 12.62 8.37 -13.15
N MET A 44 12.72 8.16 -11.83
CA MET A 44 12.48 6.87 -11.18
C MET A 44 11.18 6.18 -11.63
N PRO A 45 11.18 4.83 -11.81
CA PRO A 45 10.00 4.10 -12.25
C PRO A 45 8.79 4.26 -11.31
N LYS A 46 7.59 4.28 -11.88
CA LYS A 46 6.33 4.35 -11.11
C LYS A 46 6.01 2.98 -10.52
N THR A 47 6.16 2.83 -9.21
CA THR A 47 5.80 1.59 -8.50
C THR A 47 4.38 1.66 -7.96
N ARG A 48 3.58 0.64 -8.28
CA ARG A 48 2.16 0.54 -7.92
C ARG A 48 1.98 0.19 -6.45
N VAL A 49 0.93 0.71 -5.82
CA VAL A 49 0.49 0.26 -4.48
C VAL A 49 0.01 -1.19 -4.54
N LEU A 50 0.57 -2.05 -3.68
CA LEU A 50 0.15 -3.45 -3.58
C LEU A 50 -1.26 -3.54 -3.01
N LYS A 51 -2.19 -4.09 -3.79
CA LYS A 51 -3.55 -4.38 -3.34
C LYS A 51 -3.58 -5.77 -2.73
N VAL A 52 -3.48 -5.84 -1.40
CA VAL A 52 -3.60 -7.11 -0.69
C VAL A 52 -5.08 -7.52 -0.66
N SER A 53 -5.47 -8.48 -1.49
CA SER A 53 -6.75 -9.15 -1.35
C SER A 53 -6.64 -10.17 -0.22
N LEU A 54 -7.07 -9.81 0.99
CA LEU A 54 -7.24 -10.78 2.06
C LEU A 54 -8.35 -11.75 1.62
N LYS A 55 -7.98 -12.95 1.13
CA LYS A 55 -8.92 -14.06 1.01
C LYS A 55 -9.52 -14.25 2.41
N LYS A 56 -10.83 -14.02 2.56
CA LYS A 56 -11.53 -14.24 3.83
C LYS A 56 -11.17 -15.65 4.31
N LYS A 57 -10.43 -15.76 5.42
CA LYS A 57 -10.27 -17.05 6.10
C LYS A 57 -11.68 -17.54 6.45
N LYS A 58 -12.11 -18.67 5.89
CA LYS A 58 -13.26 -19.41 6.39
C LYS A 58 -13.05 -19.62 7.89
N LYS A 59 -14.01 -19.17 8.70
CA LYS A 59 -14.19 -19.38 10.15
C LYS A 59 -13.15 -20.30 10.81
N VAL A 60 -12.07 -19.73 11.33
CA VAL A 60 -11.28 -20.35 12.43
C VAL A 60 -11.33 -19.40 13.63
N LYS A 61 -12.55 -19.08 14.06
CA LYS A 61 -12.87 -18.43 15.34
C LYS A 61 -13.87 -19.25 16.16
N LYS A 62 -13.95 -20.57 15.89
CA LYS A 62 -14.86 -21.48 16.61
C LYS A 62 -14.17 -22.69 17.26
N ALA A 63 -12.84 -22.74 17.27
CA ALA A 63 -12.10 -23.88 17.85
C ALA A 63 -11.31 -23.56 19.14
N GLU A 64 -11.28 -22.29 19.59
CA GLU A 64 -10.55 -21.91 20.81
C GLU A 64 -11.44 -21.73 22.05
N ASP A 65 -12.77 -21.69 21.91
CA ASP A 65 -13.69 -21.49 23.05
C ASP A 65 -14.19 -22.80 23.70
N GLU A 66 -14.03 -23.97 23.06
CA GLU A 66 -14.53 -25.25 23.59
C GLU A 66 -13.51 -26.08 24.39
N LYS A 67 -12.23 -25.67 24.45
CA LYS A 67 -11.19 -26.41 25.20
C LYS A 67 -10.84 -25.86 26.59
N LYS A 68 -11.50 -24.79 27.06
CA LYS A 68 -11.31 -24.22 28.41
C LYS A 68 -12.44 -24.51 29.41
N LYS A 69 -13.40 -25.38 29.06
CA LYS A 69 -14.57 -25.69 29.90
C LYS A 69 -14.82 -27.19 30.15
N LYS A 70 -13.78 -28.02 30.07
CA LYS A 70 -13.84 -29.40 30.51
C LYS A 70 -12.68 -29.71 31.43
#